data_AF-A0A174LBH8-F1
#
_entry.id   AF-A0A174LBH8-F1
#
_cell.length_a   1.000
_cell.length_b   1.000
_cell.length_c   1.000
_cell.angle_alpha   90.00
_cell.angle_beta   90.00
_cell.angle_gamma   90.00
#
_symmetry.space_group_name_H-M   'P 1'
#
loop_
_entity.id
_entity.type
_entity.pdbx_description
1 polymer ?
#
loop_
_entity_poly.entity_id
_entity_poly.type
_entity_poly.pdbx_seq_one_letter_code
_entity_poly.pdbx_strand_id
1 'polypeptide(L)' 'MKENKYDSLLQTGFEIFELIEPQPNEVMLNTIPEMKDELRRPMMLLISAKKKY' A
#
# COMPACT_ATOMS: atom_id res chain seq x y z
N MET A 1 8.56 9.09 18.05
CA MET A 1 8.59 9.34 16.60
C MET A 1 7.81 8.22 15.94
N LYS A 2 6.93 8.51 14.97
CA LYS A 2 6.18 7.43 14.29
C LYS A 2 7.16 6.69 13.38
N GLU A 3 7.36 5.39 13.61
CA GLU A 3 8.13 4.54 12.71
C GLU A 3 7.31 4.32 11.44
N ASN A 4 7.86 4.68 10.27
CA ASN A 4 7.20 4.39 9.01
C ASN A 4 7.64 3.01 8.54
N LYS A 5 6.67 2.16 8.17
CA LYS A 5 6.90 0.74 7.86
C LYS A 5 7.90 0.49 6.72
N TYR A 6 8.16 1.49 5.88
CA TYR A 6 9.05 1.43 4.72
C TYR A 6 10.43 2.05 4.95
N ASP A 7 10.74 2.54 6.15
CA ASP A 7 12.03 3.17 6.46
C ASP A 7 13.21 2.21 6.24
N SER A 8 13.01 0.90 6.43
CA SER A 8 14.01 -0.13 6.16
C SER A 8 14.42 -0.20 4.67
N LEU A 9 13.50 0.10 3.73
CA LEU A 9 13.81 0.16 2.30
C LEU A 9 14.76 1.32 2.01
N LEU A 10 14.50 2.49 2.59
CA LEU A 10 15.36 3.66 2.44
C LEU A 10 16.77 3.41 3.02
N GLN A 11 16.84 2.82 4.22
CA GLN A 11 18.10 2.49 4.88
C GLN A 11 18.92 1.43 4.13
N THR A 12 18.25 0.53 3.40
CA THR A 12 18.91 -0.51 2.59
C THR A 12 19.26 -0.07 1.17
N GLY A 13 19.14 1.23 0.88
CA GLY A 13 19.58 1.84 -0.39
C GLY A 13 18.55 1.78 -1.50
N PHE A 14 17.26 1.59 -1.18
CA PHE A 14 16.19 1.74 -2.15
C PHE A 14 15.70 3.19 -2.20
N GLU A 15 15.32 3.61 -3.39
CA GLU A 15 14.52 4.80 -3.65
C GLU A 15 13.05 4.41 -3.78
N ILE A 16 12.17 5.10 -3.08
CA ILE A 16 10.72 4.89 -3.15
C ILE A 16 10.16 5.80 -4.23
N PHE A 17 9.40 5.22 -5.16
CA PHE A 17 8.74 5.92 -6.27
C PHE A 17 7.26 6.15 -5.98
N GLU A 18 6.62 5.21 -5.32
CA GLU A 18 5.17 5.24 -5.11
C GLU A 18 4.77 4.51 -3.84
N LEU A 19 3.72 5.02 -3.19
CA LEU A 19 3.10 4.46 -2.00
C LEU A 19 1.59 4.52 -2.18
N ILE A 20 0.91 3.38 -2.20
CA ILE A 20 -0.54 3.29 -2.41
C ILE A 20 -1.18 2.43 -1.33
N GLU A 21 -2.28 2.91 -0.78
CA GLU A 21 -3.24 2.11 -0.02
C GLU A 21 -4.41 1.78 -0.94
N PRO A 22 -4.41 0.59 -1.60
CA PRO A 22 -5.40 0.31 -2.62
C PRO A 22 -6.78 0.10 -2.01
N GLN A 23 -7.81 0.53 -2.75
CA GLN A 23 -9.21 0.22 -2.45
C GLN A 23 -9.76 -0.77 -3.48
N PRO A 24 -10.80 -1.57 -3.13
CA PRO A 24 -11.46 -2.42 -4.10
C PRO A 24 -12.07 -1.57 -5.24
N ASN A 25 -11.97 -2.07 -6.46
CA ASN A 25 -12.63 -1.43 -7.60
C ASN A 25 -14.15 -1.65 -7.57
N GLU A 26 -14.89 -0.92 -8.40
CA GLU A 26 -16.36 -0.98 -8.44
C GLU A 26 -16.89 -2.40 -8.68
N VAL A 27 -16.25 -3.17 -9.56
CA VAL A 27 -16.66 -4.54 -9.85
C VAL A 27 -16.56 -5.40 -8.59
N MET A 28 -15.46 -5.30 -7.84
CA MET A 28 -15.29 -6.02 -6.57
C MET A 28 -16.32 -5.60 -5.53
N LEU A 29 -16.60 -4.30 -5.41
CA LEU A 29 -17.61 -3.78 -4.46
C LEU A 29 -19.03 -4.27 -4.80
N ASN A 30 -19.32 -4.47 -6.07
CA ASN A 30 -20.62 -4.90 -6.56
C ASN A 30 -20.80 -6.43 -6.56
N THR A 31 -19.70 -7.19 -6.68
CA THR A 31 -19.75 -8.65 -6.80
C THR A 31 -19.38 -9.40 -5.52
N ILE A 32 -18.64 -8.76 -4.60
CA ILE A 32 -18.20 -9.35 -3.33
C ILE A 32 -18.67 -8.44 -2.18
N PRO A 33 -19.81 -8.76 -1.54
CA PRO A 33 -20.40 -7.92 -0.48
C PRO A 33 -19.44 -7.55 0.65
N GLU A 34 -18.56 -8.47 1.04
CA GLU A 34 -17.56 -8.30 2.09
C GLU A 34 -16.50 -7.25 1.73
N MET A 35 -16.27 -6.96 0.45
CA MET A 35 -15.29 -5.94 0.02
C MET A 35 -15.70 -4.52 0.42
N LYS A 36 -16.95 -4.29 0.84
CA LYS A 36 -17.35 -3.01 1.45
C LYS A 36 -16.65 -2.74 2.77
N ASP A 37 -16.22 -3.77 3.49
CA ASP A 37 -15.47 -3.60 4.74
C ASP A 37 -14.07 -3.02 4.52
N GLU A 38 -13.44 -3.30 3.37
CA GLU A 38 -12.14 -2.75 2.98
C GLU A 38 -12.16 -1.22 2.83
N LEU A 39 -13.33 -0.61 2.61
CA LEU A 39 -13.46 0.84 2.54
C LEU A 39 -13.34 1.53 3.90
N ARG A 40 -13.46 0.78 5.00
CA ARG A 40 -13.43 1.35 6.36
C ARG A 40 -12.01 1.59 6.86
N ARG A 41 -11.03 0.87 6.34
CA ARG A 41 -9.62 1.03 6.69
C ARG A 41 -8.71 0.42 5.62
N PRO A 42 -7.52 1.00 5.39
CA PRO A 42 -6.49 0.37 4.56
C PRO A 42 -6.11 -0.99 5.14
N MET A 43 -6.27 -2.06 4.34
CA MET A 43 -5.74 -3.38 4.69
C MET A 43 -4.32 -3.58 4.16
N MET A 44 -4.00 -2.98 3.01
CA MET A 44 -2.74 -3.17 2.29
C MET A 44 -2.01 -1.86 2.10
N LEU A 45 -0.68 -1.96 1.98
CA LEU A 45 0.22 -0.89 1.57
C LEU A 45 1.11 -1.42 0.46
N LEU A 46 0.99 -0.85 -0.72
CA LEU A 46 1.82 -1.15 -1.88
C LEU A 46 2.93 -0.11 -1.99
N ILE A 47 4.16 -0.58 -2.19
CA ILE A 47 5.35 0.28 -2.29
C ILE A 47 6.07 -0.06 -3.60
N SER A 48 6.25 0.92 -4.46
CA SER A 48 7.15 0.83 -5.61
C SER A 48 8.51 1.39 -5.21
N ALA A 49 9.56 0.57 -5.31
CA ALA A 49 10.91 0.96 -4.94
C ALA A 49 11.95 0.35 -5.89
N LYS A 50 13.04 1.09 -6.12
CA LYS A 50 14.19 0.65 -6.94
C LYS A 50 15.47 0.80 -6.15
N LYS A 51 16.34 -0.20 -6.21
CA LYS A 51 17.67 -0.10 -5.60
C LYS A 51 18.48 0.98 -6.30
N LYS A 52 19.08 1.89 -5.54
CA LYS A 52 20.07 2.84 -6.07
C LYS A 52 21.31 2.04 -6.46
N TYR A 53 21.74 2.20 -7.71
CA TYR A 53 22.98 1.61 -8.23
C TYR A 53 24.19 2.40 -7.74
#